data_AF-A0A3M2B054-F1
#
_entry.id   AF-A0A3M2B054-F1
#
_cell.length_a   1.000
_cell.length_b   1.000
_cell.length_c   1.000
_cell.angle_alpha   90.00
_cell.angle_beta   90.00
_cell.angle_gamma   90.00
#
_symmetry.space_group_name_H-M   'P 1'
#
loop_
_entity.id
_entity.type
_entity.pdbx_description
1 polymer ?
#
loop_
_entity_poly.entity_id
_entity_poly.type
_entity_poly.pdbx_seq_one_letter_code
_entity_poly.pdbx_strand_id
1 'polypeptide(L)'
;MIGLALFSGCAPSPQIDPPLFSPAPVGLSTGYEPLPILDAREILPPELLKSEYHTVLDQVVPFRSTYHFSISSPFGQFEAFGLDMLRIRIQEIQALAKMEHISRIETFGEGALRAALSPVQFLHRLATHPLETLVNVPKGIWKMITRIEEMGRGRRGVWEDSESHELIGFSRVKRLLAHQFGVDVYSSNPILQKKLSQLAWANYAGDAGIRMLTLPVTGPAGAVLLGTSWSTVLDELLRDNAPEDLRRMNRDKLTAMGISEELREAFLNHPWYSPRHETYVVHALAQLKGVRNREAFFRLALTATFEEDALFYQRMAEMLAAYHRQQTPIVELVGVQPDLLLAHTATQRVVTVLPETWLPWTRDVASKAEAVQHWAAQADPPRPTIELWVAGSLTPQAAQQFSKRGVIVYEQALARLLHRDGDHEPSSPRIAALVTAQ
;
A
#
# COMPACT_ATOMS: atom_id res chain seq x y z
N MET A 1 -48.85 -15.84 64.28
CA MET A 1 -48.23 -16.84 63.39
C MET A 1 -48.89 -16.70 62.03
N ILE A 2 -48.11 -16.43 60.98
CA ILE A 2 -48.24 -16.96 59.60
C ILE A 2 -47.18 -16.23 58.78
N GLY A 3 -46.29 -17.03 58.19
CA GLY A 3 -45.02 -16.61 57.59
C GLY A 3 -45.16 -15.97 56.21
N LEU A 4 -44.23 -15.07 55.93
CA LEU A 4 -44.00 -14.48 54.61
C LEU A 4 -43.15 -15.46 53.79
N ALA A 5 -43.74 -16.14 52.80
CA ALA A 5 -43.02 -16.96 51.83
C ALA A 5 -42.68 -16.10 50.60
N LEU A 6 -41.40 -15.86 50.39
CA LEU A 6 -40.84 -15.30 49.15
C LEU A 6 -40.87 -16.39 48.06
N PHE A 7 -41.74 -16.26 47.08
CA PHE A 7 -41.62 -17.00 45.82
C PHE A 7 -40.90 -16.13 44.79
N SER A 8 -39.65 -16.50 44.50
CA SER A 8 -38.94 -16.06 43.29
C SER A 8 -39.59 -16.72 42.07
N GLY A 9 -40.31 -15.95 41.27
CA GLY A 9 -40.69 -16.34 39.92
C GLY A 9 -39.66 -15.80 38.93
N CYS A 10 -38.83 -16.67 38.35
CA CYS A 10 -38.07 -16.32 37.15
C CYS A 10 -39.05 -16.03 36.01
N ALA A 11 -39.06 -14.79 35.51
CA ALA A 11 -39.68 -14.49 34.23
C ALA A 11 -38.82 -15.15 33.11
N PRO A 12 -39.41 -15.84 32.12
CA PRO A 12 -38.66 -16.29 30.97
C PRO A 12 -38.18 -15.08 30.16
N SER A 13 -36.91 -15.13 29.74
CA SER A 13 -36.32 -14.14 28.84
C SER A 13 -37.18 -13.99 27.56
N PRO A 14 -37.41 -12.77 27.05
CA PRO A 14 -38.12 -12.59 25.79
C PRO A 14 -37.34 -13.29 24.66
N GLN A 15 -37.98 -14.24 23.99
CA GLN A 15 -37.49 -14.77 22.73
C GLN A 15 -37.52 -13.63 21.71
N ILE A 16 -36.34 -13.20 21.28
CA ILE A 16 -36.20 -12.34 20.10
C ILE A 16 -36.32 -13.29 18.91
N ASP A 17 -37.51 -13.37 18.32
CA ASP A 17 -37.68 -14.04 17.04
C ASP A 17 -36.74 -13.35 16.02
N PRO A 18 -35.91 -14.11 15.28
CA PRO A 18 -35.15 -13.52 14.20
C PRO A 18 -36.15 -12.87 13.22
N PRO A 19 -35.85 -11.67 12.67
CA PRO A 19 -36.75 -11.05 11.72
C PRO A 19 -36.97 -12.04 10.56
N LEU A 20 -38.24 -12.34 10.31
CA LEU A 20 -38.66 -13.06 9.10
C LEU A 20 -38.15 -12.25 7.91
N PHE A 21 -37.03 -12.70 7.33
CA PHE A 21 -36.59 -12.25 6.03
C PHE A 21 -37.64 -12.70 5.01
N SER A 22 -38.64 -11.84 4.77
CA SER A 22 -39.34 -11.87 3.50
C SER A 22 -38.28 -11.73 2.41
N PRO A 23 -38.17 -12.66 1.44
CA PRO A 23 -37.35 -12.40 0.26
C PRO A 23 -37.89 -11.13 -0.39
N ALA A 24 -37.08 -10.08 -0.38
CA ALA A 24 -37.38 -8.88 -1.12
C ALA A 24 -37.70 -9.28 -2.57
N PRO A 25 -38.71 -8.69 -3.22
CA PRO A 25 -38.98 -8.96 -4.62
C PRO A 25 -37.70 -8.71 -5.41
N VAL A 26 -37.36 -9.65 -6.30
CA VAL A 26 -36.22 -9.57 -7.23
C VAL A 26 -36.25 -8.21 -7.91
N GLY A 27 -35.40 -7.31 -7.42
CA GLY A 27 -35.29 -5.95 -7.90
C GLY A 27 -34.77 -5.97 -9.33
N LEU A 28 -35.49 -5.26 -10.19
CA LEU A 28 -35.14 -4.82 -11.55
C LEU A 28 -33.63 -4.91 -11.84
N SER A 29 -33.24 -5.55 -12.93
CA SER A 29 -31.86 -5.60 -13.42
C SER A 29 -31.34 -4.17 -13.67
N THR A 30 -30.76 -3.55 -12.65
CA THR A 30 -29.80 -2.48 -12.88
C THR A 30 -28.73 -3.11 -13.75
N GLY A 31 -28.44 -2.57 -14.94
CA GLY A 31 -27.44 -3.13 -15.88
C GLY A 31 -25.99 -3.12 -15.35
N TYR A 32 -25.82 -3.08 -14.04
CA TYR A 32 -24.59 -3.05 -13.27
C TYR A 32 -24.50 -4.28 -12.38
N GLU A 33 -23.29 -4.78 -12.19
CA GLU A 33 -23.03 -5.90 -11.29
C GLU A 33 -23.07 -5.41 -9.83
N PRO A 34 -23.81 -6.09 -8.93
CA PRO A 34 -23.54 -5.95 -7.51
C PRO A 34 -22.13 -6.50 -7.22
N LEU A 35 -21.47 -6.00 -6.17
CA LEU A 35 -20.27 -6.66 -5.68
C LEU A 35 -20.71 -7.87 -4.85
N PRO A 36 -20.45 -9.12 -5.28
CA PRO A 36 -20.83 -10.30 -4.51
C PRO A 36 -19.84 -10.53 -3.36
N ILE A 37 -20.29 -11.22 -2.31
CA ILE A 37 -19.36 -11.91 -1.39
C ILE A 37 -18.67 -13.01 -2.21
N LEU A 38 -17.34 -13.03 -2.19
CA LEU A 38 -16.53 -13.99 -2.93
C LEU A 38 -16.01 -15.08 -1.99
N ASP A 39 -15.70 -16.25 -2.57
CA ASP A 39 -14.92 -17.29 -1.91
C ASP A 39 -13.43 -17.05 -2.18
N ALA A 40 -12.63 -16.89 -1.13
CA ALA A 40 -11.19 -16.69 -1.23
C ALA A 40 -10.53 -17.75 -2.13
N ARG A 41 -11.00 -19.01 -2.08
CA ARG A 41 -10.43 -20.15 -2.80
C ARG A 41 -10.62 -20.06 -4.32
N GLU A 42 -11.59 -19.27 -4.77
CA GLU A 42 -11.88 -19.06 -6.19
C GLU A 42 -11.03 -17.93 -6.78
N ILE A 43 -10.58 -16.98 -5.95
CA ILE A 43 -9.93 -15.75 -6.42
C ILE A 43 -8.46 -15.60 -6.00
N LEU A 44 -7.99 -16.41 -5.05
CA LEU A 44 -6.62 -16.38 -4.56
C LEU A 44 -5.86 -17.64 -4.97
N PRO A 45 -4.57 -17.51 -5.35
CA PRO A 45 -3.72 -18.66 -5.54
C PRO A 45 -3.42 -19.35 -4.18
N PRO A 46 -3.10 -20.66 -4.18
CA PRO A 46 -2.93 -21.46 -2.96
C PRO A 46 -1.95 -20.87 -1.93
N GLU A 47 -0.89 -20.21 -2.40
CA GLU A 47 0.17 -19.64 -1.56
C GLU A 47 -0.33 -18.43 -0.75
N LEU A 48 -1.32 -17.70 -1.29
CA LEU A 48 -1.97 -16.62 -0.55
C LEU A 48 -3.06 -17.13 0.39
N LEU A 49 -3.70 -18.26 0.08
CA LEU A 49 -4.77 -18.81 0.93
C LEU A 49 -4.26 -19.27 2.29
N LYS A 50 -3.15 -20.01 2.33
CA LYS A 50 -2.70 -20.65 3.56
C LYS A 50 -1.21 -20.92 3.58
N SER A 51 -0.60 -20.76 4.76
CA SER A 51 0.75 -21.25 5.08
C SER A 51 0.79 -21.84 6.50
N GLU A 52 1.99 -22.16 7.00
CA GLU A 52 2.20 -22.50 8.40
C GLU A 52 1.79 -21.35 9.36
N TYR A 53 1.84 -20.10 8.89
CA TYR A 53 1.70 -18.91 9.73
C TYR A 53 0.43 -18.11 9.48
N HIS A 54 -0.35 -18.43 8.45
CA HIS A 54 -1.59 -17.71 8.13
C HIS A 54 -2.64 -18.61 7.47
N THR A 55 -3.90 -18.18 7.56
CA THR A 55 -5.02 -18.70 6.79
C THR A 55 -5.95 -17.53 6.47
N VAL A 56 -6.22 -17.28 5.19
CA VAL A 56 -7.24 -16.32 4.75
C VAL A 56 -8.61 -16.98 4.91
N LEU A 57 -9.56 -16.26 5.51
CA LEU A 57 -10.91 -16.77 5.69
C LEU A 57 -11.65 -16.85 4.34
N ASP A 58 -12.50 -17.87 4.18
CA ASP A 58 -13.19 -18.15 2.92
C ASP A 58 -14.06 -16.98 2.44
N GLN A 59 -14.72 -16.25 3.36
CA GLN A 59 -15.60 -15.14 2.98
C GLN A 59 -14.80 -13.86 2.73
N VAL A 60 -14.83 -13.40 1.48
CA VAL A 60 -14.23 -12.14 1.05
C VAL A 60 -15.34 -11.14 0.77
N VAL A 61 -15.41 -10.09 1.58
CA VAL A 61 -16.56 -9.17 1.59
C VAL A 61 -16.25 -7.93 0.74
N PRO A 62 -17.17 -7.47 -0.11
CA PRO A 62 -17.04 -6.19 -0.79
C PRO A 62 -16.81 -5.04 0.19
N PHE A 63 -15.84 -4.20 -0.11
CA PHE A 63 -15.57 -2.98 0.63
C PHE A 63 -15.24 -1.84 -0.32
N ARG A 64 -16.15 -0.88 -0.45
CA ARG A 64 -16.06 0.22 -1.42
C ARG A 64 -15.88 -0.31 -2.85
N SER A 65 -14.79 0.05 -3.52
CA SER A 65 -14.40 -0.41 -4.86
C SER A 65 -13.49 -1.64 -4.84
N THR A 66 -13.18 -2.19 -3.66
CA THR A 66 -12.27 -3.32 -3.48
C THR A 66 -12.91 -4.41 -2.61
N TYR A 67 -12.08 -5.34 -2.12
CA TYR A 67 -12.48 -6.45 -1.27
C TYR A 67 -11.74 -6.42 0.06
N HIS A 68 -12.45 -6.75 1.13
CA HIS A 68 -11.93 -6.90 2.48
C HIS A 68 -11.65 -8.38 2.76
N PHE A 69 -10.39 -8.67 3.12
CA PHE A 69 -9.89 -9.98 3.49
C PHE A 69 -9.57 -10.00 4.99
N SER A 70 -10.04 -11.05 5.67
CA SER A 70 -9.65 -11.35 7.05
C SER A 70 -8.69 -12.52 7.09
N ILE A 71 -7.62 -12.38 7.88
CA ILE A 71 -6.50 -13.33 7.94
C ILE A 71 -6.32 -13.78 9.39
N SER A 72 -6.42 -15.09 9.59
CA SER A 72 -6.13 -15.72 10.88
C SER A 72 -4.68 -16.17 10.93
N SER A 73 -4.00 -15.90 12.03
CA SER A 73 -2.60 -16.23 12.24
C SER A 73 -2.32 -16.51 13.73
N PRO A 74 -1.29 -17.33 14.06
CA PRO A 74 -0.83 -17.47 15.45
C PRO A 74 -0.43 -16.14 16.11
N PHE A 75 -0.12 -15.10 15.33
CA PHE A 75 0.23 -13.78 15.85
C PHE A 75 -0.97 -12.87 16.13
N GLY A 76 -2.17 -13.25 15.69
CA GLY A 76 -3.39 -12.45 15.82
C GLY A 76 -4.28 -12.52 14.59
N GLN A 77 -5.33 -11.70 14.59
CA GLN A 77 -6.18 -11.47 13.42
C GLN A 77 -5.69 -10.23 12.68
N PHE A 78 -5.70 -10.29 11.35
CA PHE A 78 -5.28 -9.20 10.48
C PHE A 78 -6.35 -8.91 9.44
N GLU A 79 -6.49 -7.65 9.10
CA GLU A 79 -7.41 -7.17 8.06
C GLU A 79 -6.60 -6.58 6.90
N ALA A 80 -7.10 -6.82 5.68
CA ALA A 80 -6.52 -6.28 4.47
C ALA A 80 -7.62 -5.81 3.51
N PHE A 81 -7.52 -4.55 3.08
CA PHE A 81 -8.41 -3.96 2.08
C PHE A 81 -7.69 -3.97 0.73
N GLY A 82 -8.10 -4.89 -0.15
CA GLY A 82 -7.50 -5.14 -1.46
C GLY A 82 -6.39 -6.20 -1.45
N LEU A 83 -6.14 -6.78 -2.62
CA LEU A 83 -5.19 -7.89 -2.80
C LEU A 83 -3.73 -7.48 -2.48
N ASP A 84 -3.36 -6.24 -2.77
CA ASP A 84 -2.00 -5.77 -2.48
C ASP A 84 -1.77 -5.62 -0.97
N MET A 85 -2.75 -5.10 -0.23
CA MET A 85 -2.66 -5.07 1.24
C MET A 85 -2.67 -6.49 1.81
N LEU A 86 -3.42 -7.42 1.22
CA LEU A 86 -3.40 -8.83 1.62
C LEU A 86 -1.99 -9.43 1.50
N ARG A 87 -1.33 -9.21 0.36
CA ARG A 87 0.05 -9.65 0.14
C ARG A 87 1.02 -9.02 1.14
N ILE A 88 0.86 -7.72 1.43
CA ILE A 88 1.63 -7.03 2.46
C ILE A 88 1.42 -7.71 3.81
N ARG A 89 0.17 -7.89 4.28
CA ARG A 89 -0.11 -8.55 5.57
C ARG A 89 0.44 -9.97 5.67
N ILE A 90 0.34 -10.76 4.60
CA ILE A 90 0.92 -12.11 4.58
C ILE A 90 2.45 -12.06 4.72
N GLN A 91 3.13 -11.15 3.99
CA GLN A 91 4.57 -10.94 4.12
C GLN A 91 4.96 -10.50 5.54
N GLU A 92 4.17 -9.61 6.16
CA GLU A 92 4.39 -9.18 7.54
C GLU A 92 4.24 -10.33 8.54
N ILE A 93 3.24 -11.21 8.35
CA ILE A 93 3.04 -12.41 9.16
C ILE A 93 4.24 -13.37 9.03
N GLN A 94 4.74 -13.59 7.81
CA GLN A 94 5.94 -14.39 7.58
C GLN A 94 7.18 -13.77 8.26
N ALA A 95 7.31 -12.45 8.23
CA ALA A 95 8.38 -11.73 8.92
C ALA A 95 8.28 -11.85 10.44
N LEU A 96 7.06 -11.74 11.00
CA LEU A 96 6.80 -11.97 12.43
C LEU A 96 7.26 -13.37 12.88
N ALA A 97 6.99 -14.40 12.08
CA ALA A 97 7.47 -15.76 12.37
C ALA A 97 9.01 -15.84 12.40
N LYS A 98 9.69 -15.21 11.44
CA LYS A 98 11.16 -15.15 11.43
C LYS A 98 11.72 -14.39 12.63
N MET A 99 11.13 -13.25 12.97
CA MET A 99 11.50 -12.43 14.14
C MET A 99 11.30 -13.18 15.45
N GLU A 100 10.22 -13.94 15.57
CA GLU A 100 9.91 -14.75 16.75
C GLU A 100 10.96 -15.85 16.99
N HIS A 101 11.36 -16.55 15.92
CA HIS A 101 12.41 -17.57 15.98
C HIS A 101 13.74 -17.00 16.50
N ILE A 102 14.14 -15.82 16.02
CA ILE A 102 15.37 -15.14 16.47
C ILE A 102 15.27 -14.73 17.94
N SER A 103 14.14 -14.16 18.35
CA SER A 103 13.94 -13.72 19.73
C SER A 103 13.93 -14.84 20.77
N ARG A 104 13.79 -16.11 20.36
CA ARG A 104 13.89 -17.27 21.27
C ARG A 104 15.32 -17.77 21.43
N ILE A 105 16.20 -17.51 20.46
CA ILE A 105 17.60 -17.96 20.46
C ILE A 105 18.46 -17.03 21.33
N GLU A 106 18.17 -15.74 21.31
CA GLU A 106 18.76 -14.77 22.23
C GLU A 106 17.96 -14.80 23.53
N THR A 107 18.53 -15.22 24.66
CA THR A 107 17.81 -15.27 25.95
C THR A 107 17.48 -13.85 26.43
N PHE A 108 16.31 -13.36 26.04
CA PHE A 108 15.75 -12.02 26.21
C PHE A 108 15.26 -11.71 27.66
N GLY A 109 16.07 -12.02 28.68
CA GLY A 109 15.67 -11.88 30.09
C GLY A 109 16.12 -10.58 30.78
N GLU A 110 17.38 -10.17 30.62
CA GLU A 110 17.98 -9.16 31.51
C GLU A 110 18.34 -7.82 30.82
N GLY A 111 18.53 -7.81 29.48
CA GLY A 111 18.91 -6.61 28.73
C GLY A 111 17.76 -5.62 28.48
N ALA A 112 16.53 -6.13 28.30
CA ALA A 112 15.36 -5.31 27.99
C ALA A 112 14.95 -4.38 29.15
N LEU A 113 15.14 -4.83 30.40
CA LEU A 113 14.79 -4.05 31.59
C LEU A 113 15.74 -2.86 31.83
N ARG A 114 17.03 -3.01 31.48
CA ARG A 114 18.02 -1.92 31.56
C ARG A 114 17.91 -0.93 30.40
N ALA A 115 17.51 -1.39 29.22
CA ALA A 115 17.29 -0.57 28.03
C ALA A 115 16.25 0.54 28.24
N ALA A 116 15.14 0.22 28.90
CA ALA A 116 14.05 1.15 29.18
C ALA A 116 14.42 2.31 30.12
N LEU A 117 15.49 2.16 30.91
CA LEU A 117 15.93 3.16 31.90
C LEU A 117 17.06 4.08 31.40
N SER A 118 17.64 3.77 30.23
CA SER A 118 18.79 4.51 29.67
C SER A 118 18.51 5.92 29.09
N PRO A 119 17.31 6.25 28.55
CA PRO A 119 17.04 7.57 27.98
C PRO A 119 17.17 8.73 28.98
N VAL A 120 16.88 8.49 30.26
CA VAL A 120 16.96 9.49 31.34
C VAL A 120 18.37 10.07 31.49
N GLN A 121 19.41 9.28 31.21
CA GLN A 121 20.80 9.72 31.39
C GLN A 121 21.31 10.60 30.25
N PHE A 122 20.73 10.49 29.04
CA PHE A 122 21.10 11.31 27.89
C PHE A 122 20.49 12.71 27.99
N LEU A 123 19.22 12.80 28.40
CA LEU A 123 18.52 14.03 28.76
C LEU A 123 19.28 14.87 29.81
N HIS A 124 19.82 14.20 30.84
CA HIS A 124 20.54 14.89 31.91
C HIS A 124 21.83 15.58 31.41
N ARG A 125 22.51 15.03 30.40
CA ARG A 125 23.76 15.60 29.86
C ARG A 125 23.53 16.76 28.90
N LEU A 126 22.44 16.73 28.13
CA LEU A 126 22.05 17.84 27.25
C LEU A 126 21.64 19.10 28.02
N ALA A 127 21.00 18.93 29.18
CA ALA A 127 20.61 20.05 30.04
C ALA A 127 21.80 20.69 30.78
N THR A 128 22.87 19.93 31.04
CA THR A 128 23.95 20.37 31.93
C THR A 128 25.18 20.94 31.21
N HIS A 129 25.43 20.59 29.94
CA HIS A 129 26.61 21.08 29.21
C HIS A 129 26.35 21.45 27.73
N PRO A 130 25.59 22.52 27.44
CA PRO A 130 25.25 22.89 26.06
C PRO A 130 26.38 23.57 25.25
N LEU A 131 27.36 24.21 25.91
CA LEU A 131 28.32 25.11 25.23
C LEU A 131 29.66 24.48 24.82
N GLU A 132 30.02 23.31 25.33
CA GLU A 132 31.32 22.67 25.01
C GLU A 132 31.33 21.95 23.65
N THR A 133 30.16 21.79 23.02
CA THR A 133 29.97 21.04 21.76
C THR A 133 30.20 21.90 20.51
N LEU A 134 30.57 23.18 20.64
CA LEU A 134 30.47 24.16 19.55
C LEU A 134 31.72 24.30 18.65
N VAL A 135 32.82 23.62 18.93
CA VAL A 135 34.08 23.82 18.18
C VAL A 135 34.39 22.58 17.34
N ASN A 136 34.23 22.73 16.01
CA ASN A 136 34.34 21.74 14.91
C ASN A 136 33.04 21.04 14.54
N VAL A 137 32.16 21.74 13.80
CA VAL A 137 30.89 21.20 13.28
C VAL A 137 31.17 20.19 12.14
N PRO A 138 30.96 18.88 12.33
CA PRO A 138 31.11 17.87 11.28
C PRO A 138 29.89 17.89 10.34
N LYS A 139 30.03 17.39 9.10
CA LYS A 139 28.96 17.32 8.08
C LYS A 139 27.64 16.66 8.56
N GLY A 140 27.69 15.84 9.61
CA GLY A 140 26.50 15.20 10.22
C GLY A 140 25.56 16.17 10.95
N ILE A 141 26.07 17.28 11.48
CA ILE A 141 25.26 18.28 12.21
C ILE A 141 24.50 19.19 11.23
N TRP A 142 25.07 19.51 10.07
CA TRP A 142 24.35 20.23 9.00
C TRP A 142 23.07 19.49 8.56
N LYS A 143 23.13 18.16 8.43
CA LYS A 143 21.93 17.34 8.16
C LYS A 143 20.89 17.42 9.27
N MET A 144 21.30 17.52 10.54
CA MET A 144 20.37 17.66 11.67
C MET A 144 19.65 19.02 11.67
N ILE A 145 20.35 20.11 11.35
CA ILE A 145 19.75 21.45 11.27
C ILE A 145 18.71 21.53 10.15
N THR A 146 19.02 21.00 8.95
CA THR A 146 18.04 20.96 7.84
C THR A 146 16.83 20.07 8.16
N ARG A 147 17.01 19.01 8.96
CA ARG A 147 15.88 18.18 9.42
C ARG A 147 14.98 18.94 10.39
N ILE A 148 15.53 19.78 11.27
CA ILE A 148 14.73 20.61 12.20
C ILE A 148 13.88 21.64 11.44
N GLU A 149 14.44 22.23 10.38
CA GLU A 149 13.71 23.14 9.51
C GLU A 149 12.56 22.44 8.75
N GLU A 150 12.82 21.24 8.19
CA GLU A 150 11.80 20.43 7.52
C GLU A 150 10.73 19.89 8.50
N MET A 151 11.12 19.52 9.73
CA MET A 151 10.18 19.17 10.80
C MET A 151 9.28 20.34 11.19
N GLY A 152 9.77 21.59 11.09
CA GLY A 152 8.97 22.79 11.34
C GLY A 152 7.98 23.13 10.23
N ARG A 153 8.20 22.60 9.01
CA ARG A 153 7.32 22.78 7.84
C ARG A 153 6.27 21.69 7.71
N GLY A 154 6.56 20.47 8.16
CA GLY A 154 5.64 19.33 8.08
C GLY A 154 4.78 19.14 9.32
N ARG A 155 3.49 18.82 9.15
CA ARG A 155 2.70 18.21 10.23
C ARG A 155 3.12 16.73 10.35
N ARG A 156 3.46 16.28 11.57
CA ARG A 156 3.73 14.85 11.83
C ARG A 156 2.46 14.03 11.53
N GLY A 157 2.60 13.02 10.68
CA GLY A 157 1.51 12.12 10.33
C GLY A 157 1.35 10.99 11.37
N VAL A 158 0.20 10.31 11.35
CA VAL A 158 -0.08 9.14 12.23
C VAL A 158 0.95 8.00 12.03
N TRP A 159 1.63 7.99 10.89
CA TRP A 159 2.63 7.01 10.48
C TRP A 159 4.04 7.25 11.03
N GLU A 160 4.25 8.36 11.74
CA GLU A 160 5.52 8.75 12.33
C GLU A 160 5.45 8.61 13.86
N ASP A 161 6.40 7.87 14.46
CA ASP A 161 6.44 7.63 15.91
C ASP A 161 6.47 8.98 16.68
N SER A 162 5.38 9.29 17.40
CA SER A 162 5.18 10.57 18.10
C SER A 162 6.01 10.74 19.38
N GLU A 163 6.52 9.65 19.96
CA GLU A 163 7.14 9.63 21.30
C GLU A 163 8.67 9.48 21.32
N SER A 164 9.39 9.72 20.21
CA SER A 164 10.84 9.44 20.18
C SER A 164 11.69 10.62 19.68
N HIS A 165 11.66 11.73 20.40
CA HIS A 165 12.58 12.83 20.12
C HIS A 165 14.07 12.51 20.37
N GLU A 166 14.47 11.34 20.91
CA GLU A 166 15.79 11.26 21.57
C GLU A 166 16.83 10.25 21.10
N LEU A 167 16.59 9.33 20.17
CA LEU A 167 17.64 8.37 19.79
C LEU A 167 17.68 8.09 18.29
N ILE A 168 18.41 8.94 17.55
CA ILE A 168 18.71 8.76 16.10
C ILE A 168 19.18 7.33 15.78
N GLY A 169 19.88 6.68 16.71
CA GLY A 169 20.31 5.28 16.60
C GLY A 169 19.16 4.27 16.54
N PHE A 170 18.12 4.44 17.36
CA PHE A 170 16.98 3.52 17.45
C PHE A 170 16.21 3.44 16.13
N SER A 171 15.76 4.59 15.60
CA SER A 171 14.97 4.63 14.36
C SER A 171 15.76 4.09 13.16
N ARG A 172 17.09 4.28 13.15
CA ARG A 172 17.97 3.68 12.14
C ARG A 172 17.99 2.16 12.25
N VAL A 173 18.14 1.61 13.45
CA VAL A 173 18.11 0.15 13.67
C VAL A 173 16.76 -0.44 13.26
N LYS A 174 15.64 0.21 13.60
CA LYS A 174 14.30 -0.21 13.17
C LYS A 174 14.17 -0.31 11.65
N ARG A 175 14.69 0.69 10.90
CA ARG A 175 14.73 0.66 9.42
C ARG A 175 15.61 -0.44 8.86
N LEU A 176 16.78 -0.69 9.45
CA LEU A 176 17.66 -1.78 9.04
C LEU A 176 17.01 -3.16 9.25
N LEU A 177 16.35 -3.36 10.39
CA LEU A 177 15.61 -4.59 10.67
C LEU A 177 14.43 -4.74 9.69
N ALA A 178 13.63 -3.70 9.49
CA ALA A 178 12.52 -3.74 8.53
C ALA A 178 12.99 -4.14 7.12
N HIS A 179 14.05 -3.51 6.63
CA HIS A 179 14.69 -3.88 5.37
C HIS A 179 15.20 -5.33 5.36
N GLN A 180 15.86 -5.77 6.41
CA GLN A 180 16.37 -7.15 6.52
C GLN A 180 15.25 -8.20 6.48
N PHE A 181 14.11 -7.93 7.10
CA PHE A 181 12.96 -8.82 7.09
C PHE A 181 12.04 -8.63 5.87
N GLY A 182 12.36 -7.68 4.98
CA GLY A 182 11.57 -7.40 3.78
C GLY A 182 10.16 -6.90 4.11
N VAL A 183 10.04 -6.00 5.09
CA VAL A 183 8.78 -5.38 5.51
C VAL A 183 8.90 -3.85 5.50
N ASP A 184 7.76 -3.17 5.40
CA ASP A 184 7.72 -1.71 5.49
C ASP A 184 7.90 -1.24 6.93
N VAL A 185 8.88 -0.35 7.15
CA VAL A 185 9.10 0.30 8.45
C VAL A 185 7.94 1.24 8.83
N TYR A 186 7.19 1.74 7.84
CA TYR A 186 6.02 2.60 8.03
C TYR A 186 4.69 1.83 7.98
N SER A 187 4.74 0.50 8.06
CA SER A 187 3.53 -0.34 8.04
C SER A 187 2.53 0.08 9.11
N SER A 188 1.25 0.08 8.74
CA SER A 188 0.11 0.28 9.63
C SER A 188 -0.18 -0.89 10.57
N ASN A 189 0.55 -2.01 10.46
CA ASN A 189 0.36 -3.18 11.31
C ASN A 189 0.93 -2.96 12.73
N PRO A 190 0.09 -2.83 13.76
CA PRO A 190 0.56 -2.55 15.12
C PRO A 190 1.37 -3.71 15.72
N ILE A 191 1.09 -4.96 15.34
CA ILE A 191 1.80 -6.14 15.82
C ILE A 191 3.23 -6.14 15.25
N LEU A 192 3.37 -5.86 13.96
CA LEU A 192 4.68 -5.71 13.32
C LEU A 192 5.47 -4.54 13.91
N GLN A 193 4.84 -3.37 14.03
CA GLN A 193 5.48 -2.17 14.59
C GLN A 193 6.02 -2.44 16.01
N LYS A 194 5.24 -3.14 16.84
CA LYS A 194 5.66 -3.52 18.19
C LYS A 194 6.86 -4.47 18.16
N LYS A 195 6.85 -5.51 17.31
CA LYS A 195 7.96 -6.48 17.23
C LYS A 195 9.25 -5.84 16.68
N LEU A 196 9.15 -5.02 15.64
CA LEU A 196 10.26 -4.25 15.11
C LEU A 196 10.88 -3.32 16.16
N SER A 197 10.03 -2.59 16.90
CA SER A 197 10.48 -1.70 17.98
C SER A 197 11.16 -2.47 19.12
N GLN A 198 10.64 -3.62 19.52
CA GLN A 198 11.26 -4.48 20.53
C GLN A 198 12.66 -4.95 20.11
N LEU A 199 12.79 -5.48 18.88
CA LEU A 199 14.09 -5.92 18.36
C LEU A 199 15.07 -4.75 18.19
N ALA A 200 14.58 -3.58 17.77
CA ALA A 200 15.41 -2.39 17.62
C ALA A 200 15.95 -1.90 18.97
N TRP A 201 15.11 -1.87 20.01
CA TRP A 201 15.53 -1.52 21.37
C TRP A 201 16.57 -2.49 21.93
N ALA A 202 16.39 -3.79 21.66
CA ALA A 202 17.34 -4.82 22.06
C ALA A 202 18.73 -4.60 21.45
N ASN A 203 18.78 -4.38 20.14
CA ASN A 203 20.00 -4.16 19.37
C ASN A 203 20.66 -2.81 19.67
N TYR A 204 19.88 -1.81 20.11
CA TYR A 204 20.42 -0.50 20.49
C TYR A 204 21.02 -0.51 21.90
N ALA A 205 20.38 -1.19 22.86
CA ALA A 205 20.76 -1.15 24.27
C ALA A 205 21.81 -2.20 24.68
N GLY A 206 21.88 -3.33 23.96
CA GLY A 206 23.01 -4.23 24.07
C GLY A 206 24.13 -3.73 23.18
N ASP A 207 25.34 -3.55 23.70
CA ASP A 207 26.58 -3.18 22.97
C ASP A 207 26.98 -4.19 21.85
N ALA A 208 26.09 -5.12 21.52
CA ALA A 208 26.14 -6.01 20.38
C ALA A 208 25.85 -5.21 19.11
N GLY A 209 26.91 -4.63 18.54
CA GLY A 209 26.84 -4.03 17.21
C GLY A 209 26.05 -4.91 16.24
N ILE A 210 25.17 -4.26 15.47
CA ILE A 210 24.16 -4.85 14.57
C ILE A 210 24.69 -6.17 13.98
N ARG A 211 24.29 -7.30 14.57
CA ARG A 211 24.49 -8.60 13.95
C ARG A 211 23.45 -8.68 12.85
N MET A 212 23.81 -8.17 11.67
CA MET A 212 23.08 -8.49 10.44
C MET A 212 23.04 -10.01 10.34
N LEU A 213 21.93 -10.60 10.75
CA LEU A 213 21.74 -12.04 10.67
C LEU A 213 21.94 -12.47 9.22
N THR A 214 22.89 -13.38 9.00
CA THR A 214 23.15 -14.04 7.72
C THR A 214 22.08 -15.09 7.43
N LEU A 215 20.80 -14.72 7.55
CA LEU A 215 19.69 -15.61 7.26
C LEU A 215 19.39 -15.52 5.76
N PRO A 216 19.39 -16.66 5.03
CA PRO A 216 19.01 -16.65 3.63
C PRO A 216 17.54 -16.24 3.51
N VAL A 217 17.27 -15.16 2.76
CA VAL A 217 15.93 -14.75 2.35
C VAL A 217 15.48 -15.69 1.22
N THR A 218 15.35 -16.98 1.50
CA THR A 218 14.91 -17.98 0.52
C THR A 218 13.97 -18.97 1.18
N GLY A 219 12.70 -18.58 1.29
CA GLY A 219 11.59 -19.49 1.53
C GLY A 219 10.68 -19.49 0.29
N PRO A 220 10.11 -20.65 -0.11
CA PRO A 220 9.32 -20.78 -1.34
C PRO A 220 8.07 -19.88 -1.38
N ALA A 221 7.62 -19.36 -0.23
CA ALA A 221 6.44 -18.49 -0.12
C ALA A 221 6.73 -16.98 -0.17
N GLY A 222 8.00 -16.56 -0.33
CA GLY A 222 8.41 -15.14 -0.29
C GLY A 222 9.16 -14.65 -1.53
N ALA A 223 9.20 -15.45 -2.61
CA ALA A 223 10.11 -15.23 -3.73
C ALA A 223 9.58 -14.32 -4.86
N VAL A 224 8.35 -13.78 -4.80
CA VAL A 224 7.83 -12.95 -5.89
C VAL A 224 6.99 -11.77 -5.38
N LEU A 225 7.63 -10.81 -4.72
CA LEU A 225 7.10 -9.44 -4.71
C LEU A 225 7.95 -8.61 -5.68
N LEU A 226 7.71 -8.81 -6.98
CA LEU A 226 8.09 -7.95 -8.11
C LEU A 226 9.33 -7.05 -7.85
N GLY A 227 10.48 -7.69 -7.64
CA GLY A 227 11.78 -7.04 -7.45
C GLY A 227 12.35 -6.59 -8.80
N THR A 228 11.91 -5.47 -9.34
CA THR A 228 12.68 -4.78 -10.38
C THR A 228 13.89 -4.11 -9.73
N SER A 229 14.98 -3.84 -10.46
CA SER A 229 16.12 -3.07 -9.92
C SER A 229 15.69 -1.73 -9.29
N TRP A 230 14.55 -1.20 -9.73
CA TRP A 230 13.91 -0.01 -9.21
C TRP A 230 13.33 -0.15 -7.79
N SER A 231 12.65 -1.25 -7.46
CA SER A 231 12.12 -1.42 -6.10
C SER A 231 13.23 -1.62 -5.07
N THR A 232 14.32 -2.30 -5.44
CA THR A 232 15.52 -2.42 -4.59
C THR A 232 16.13 -1.06 -4.26
N VAL A 233 16.26 -0.16 -5.25
CA VAL A 233 16.78 1.20 -5.03
C VAL A 233 15.89 2.00 -4.07
N LEU A 234 14.57 1.88 -4.20
CA LEU A 234 13.64 2.58 -3.30
C LEU A 234 13.66 1.99 -1.88
N ASP A 235 13.76 0.67 -1.75
CA ASP A 235 13.89 0.02 -0.44
C ASP A 235 15.21 0.39 0.25
N GLU A 236 16.31 0.56 -0.50
CA GLU A 236 17.57 1.09 0.02
C GLU A 236 17.46 2.55 0.46
N LEU A 237 16.76 3.40 -0.32
CA LEU A 237 16.51 4.78 0.08
C LEU A 237 15.72 4.84 1.39
N LEU A 238 14.68 4.02 1.52
CA LEU A 238 13.88 3.93 2.74
C LEU A 238 14.69 3.43 3.92
N ARG A 239 15.58 2.46 3.71
CA ARG A 239 16.50 1.96 4.75
C ARG A 239 17.44 3.06 5.26
N ASP A 240 18.08 3.76 4.34
CA ASP A 240 19.23 4.61 4.64
C ASP A 240 18.86 6.03 5.08
N ASN A 241 17.63 6.48 4.79
CA ASN A 241 17.21 7.85 5.03
C ASN A 241 16.14 7.96 6.12
N ALA A 242 16.18 9.06 6.86
CA ALA A 242 15.12 9.40 7.81
C ALA A 242 13.87 9.94 7.06
N PRO A 243 12.68 9.88 7.66
CA PRO A 243 11.45 10.41 7.05
C PRO A 243 11.62 11.84 6.52
N GLU A 244 12.29 12.71 7.27
CA GLU A 244 12.49 14.11 6.92
C GLU A 244 13.44 14.27 5.73
N ASP A 245 14.44 13.38 5.60
CA ASP A 245 15.33 13.36 4.46
C ASP A 245 14.62 12.88 3.20
N LEU A 246 13.75 11.87 3.33
CA LEU A 246 12.91 11.38 2.24
C LEU A 246 11.94 12.48 1.78
N ARG A 247 11.25 13.15 2.70
CA ARG A 247 10.36 14.27 2.40
C ARG A 247 11.10 15.38 1.66
N ARG A 248 12.30 15.77 2.11
CA ARG A 248 13.13 16.77 1.41
C ARG A 248 13.49 16.31 0.00
N MET A 249 13.94 15.06 -0.19
CA MET A 249 14.23 14.52 -1.52
C MET A 249 13.00 14.49 -2.43
N ASN A 250 11.84 14.14 -1.88
CA ASN A 250 10.58 14.15 -2.59
C ASN A 250 10.19 15.59 -3.00
N ARG A 251 10.35 16.56 -2.09
CA ARG A 251 10.14 17.99 -2.35
C ARG A 251 11.02 18.51 -3.49
N ASP A 252 12.31 18.18 -3.48
CA ASP A 252 13.26 18.56 -4.53
C ASP A 252 12.84 17.99 -5.89
N LYS A 253 12.44 16.70 -5.92
CA LYS A 253 11.94 16.05 -7.15
C LYS A 253 10.66 16.67 -7.66
N LEU A 254 9.67 16.89 -6.78
CA LEU A 254 8.40 17.54 -7.13
C LEU A 254 8.65 18.93 -7.73
N THR A 255 9.58 19.70 -7.14
CA THR A 255 9.99 21.00 -7.66
C THR A 255 10.65 20.89 -9.04
N ALA A 256 11.57 19.94 -9.21
CA ALA A 256 12.20 19.67 -10.51
C ALA A 256 11.20 19.16 -11.57
N MET A 257 10.08 18.57 -11.14
CA MET A 257 8.99 18.17 -12.03
C MET A 257 8.09 19.34 -12.46
N GLY A 258 8.24 20.51 -11.82
CA GLY A 258 7.40 21.69 -12.04
C GLY A 258 6.05 21.63 -11.30
N ILE A 259 5.93 20.82 -10.26
CA ILE A 259 4.72 20.76 -9.43
C ILE A 259 4.65 22.03 -8.58
N SER A 260 3.52 22.71 -8.61
CA SER A 260 3.27 23.92 -7.81
C SER A 260 3.48 23.67 -6.31
N GLU A 261 3.96 24.72 -5.62
CA GLU A 261 4.19 24.73 -4.18
C GLU A 261 2.97 24.23 -3.40
N GLU A 262 1.79 24.78 -3.69
CA GLU A 262 0.54 24.43 -3.03
C GLU A 262 0.21 22.92 -3.16
N LEU A 263 0.25 22.39 -4.38
CA LEU A 263 -0.05 20.98 -4.64
C LEU A 263 1.01 20.06 -4.04
N ARG A 264 2.27 20.46 -4.09
CA ARG A 264 3.40 19.73 -3.50
C ARG A 264 3.26 19.62 -1.99
N GLU A 265 3.02 20.72 -1.31
CA GLU A 265 2.85 20.72 0.15
C GLU A 265 1.57 20.03 0.58
N ALA A 266 0.48 20.15 -0.19
CA ALA A 266 -0.74 19.41 0.08
C ALA A 266 -0.51 17.89 0.03
N PHE A 267 0.26 17.40 -0.96
CA PHE A 267 0.57 15.98 -1.10
C PHE A 267 1.51 15.48 0.01
N LEU A 268 2.62 16.18 0.28
CA LEU A 268 3.62 15.79 1.29
C LEU A 268 3.15 15.93 2.75
N ASN A 269 1.99 16.56 2.98
CA ASN A 269 1.35 16.65 4.28
C ASN A 269 0.04 15.86 4.36
N HIS A 270 -0.28 15.07 3.32
CA HIS A 270 -1.53 14.36 3.25
C HIS A 270 -1.55 13.18 4.25
N PRO A 271 -2.59 13.06 5.10
CA PRO A 271 -2.56 12.17 6.28
C PRO A 271 -2.49 10.68 5.93
N TRP A 272 -2.92 10.27 4.74
CA TRP A 272 -2.96 8.87 4.32
C TRP A 272 -1.72 8.38 3.58
N TYR A 273 -0.77 9.27 3.25
CA TYR A 273 0.49 8.86 2.64
C TYR A 273 1.55 8.71 3.73
N SER A 274 2.09 7.51 3.87
CA SER A 274 3.30 7.30 4.66
C SER A 274 4.53 7.78 3.86
N PRO A 275 5.69 8.00 4.50
CA PRO A 275 6.92 8.37 3.80
C PRO A 275 7.31 7.38 2.69
N ARG A 276 6.93 6.09 2.82
CA ARG A 276 7.06 5.10 1.74
C ARG A 276 6.17 5.46 0.56
N HIS A 277 4.87 5.65 0.79
CA HIS A 277 3.94 5.97 -0.30
C HIS A 277 4.37 7.23 -1.05
N GLU A 278 4.72 8.31 -0.34
CA GLU A 278 5.22 9.54 -0.94
C GLU A 278 6.44 9.28 -1.83
N THR A 279 7.43 8.56 -1.30
CA THR A 279 8.69 8.28 -2.00
C THR A 279 8.45 7.47 -3.25
N TYR A 280 7.63 6.42 -3.19
CA TYR A 280 7.31 5.59 -4.34
C TYR A 280 6.55 6.38 -5.42
N VAL A 281 5.51 7.12 -5.05
CA VAL A 281 4.72 7.94 -5.99
C VAL A 281 5.61 8.97 -6.68
N VAL A 282 6.37 9.75 -5.90
CA VAL A 282 7.20 10.84 -6.43
C VAL A 282 8.30 10.30 -7.33
N HIS A 283 8.96 9.22 -6.91
CA HIS A 283 10.00 8.61 -7.72
C HIS A 283 9.44 7.97 -8.99
N ALA A 284 8.26 7.34 -8.96
CA ALA A 284 7.62 6.79 -10.14
C ALA A 284 7.27 7.89 -11.15
N LEU A 285 6.64 8.99 -10.72
CA LEU A 285 6.31 10.10 -11.63
C LEU A 285 7.54 10.89 -12.10
N ALA A 286 8.65 10.85 -11.36
CA ALA A 286 9.91 11.41 -11.85
C ALA A 286 10.42 10.68 -13.10
N GLN A 287 10.05 9.41 -13.31
CA GLN A 287 10.36 8.65 -14.53
C GLN A 287 9.58 9.13 -15.76
N LEU A 288 8.46 9.85 -15.56
CA LEU A 288 7.68 10.46 -16.63
C LEU A 288 8.31 11.79 -17.11
N LYS A 289 9.63 11.80 -17.32
CA LYS A 289 10.37 13.00 -17.72
C LYS A 289 9.87 13.50 -19.08
N GLY A 290 9.50 14.77 -19.16
CA GLY A 290 8.97 15.38 -20.39
C GLY A 290 7.46 15.20 -20.58
N VAL A 291 6.78 14.43 -19.73
CA VAL A 291 5.32 14.33 -19.74
C VAL A 291 4.71 15.63 -19.21
N ARG A 292 3.79 16.20 -19.99
CA ARG A 292 3.05 17.42 -19.63
C ARG A 292 2.00 17.14 -18.55
N ASN A 293 1.70 18.17 -17.75
CA ASN A 293 0.62 18.17 -16.76
C ASN A 293 0.68 17.01 -15.72
N ARG A 294 1.89 16.67 -15.24
CA ARG A 294 2.06 15.67 -14.17
C ARG A 294 1.32 16.01 -12.88
N GLU A 295 0.99 17.29 -12.66
CA GLU A 295 0.11 17.73 -11.57
C GLU A 295 -1.26 17.05 -11.57
N ALA A 296 -1.78 16.63 -12.73
CA ALA A 296 -3.07 15.93 -12.80
C ALA A 296 -3.10 14.66 -11.94
N PHE A 297 -1.97 13.94 -11.87
CA PHE A 297 -1.85 12.78 -10.99
C PHE A 297 -1.92 13.19 -9.52
N PHE A 298 -1.20 14.24 -9.11
CA PHE A 298 -1.19 14.65 -7.70
C PHE A 298 -2.54 15.18 -7.26
N ARG A 299 -3.28 15.87 -8.13
CA ARG A 299 -4.69 16.26 -7.85
C ARG A 299 -5.58 15.05 -7.61
N LEU A 300 -5.42 13.99 -8.40
CA LEU A 300 -6.10 12.71 -8.17
C LEU A 300 -5.65 12.09 -6.83
N ALA A 301 -4.35 12.03 -6.57
CA ALA A 301 -3.78 11.45 -5.35
C ALA A 301 -4.27 12.14 -4.05
N LEU A 302 -4.56 13.44 -4.10
CA LEU A 302 -5.14 14.18 -2.97
C LEU A 302 -6.57 13.77 -2.60
N THR A 303 -7.24 12.96 -3.42
CA THR A 303 -8.58 12.44 -3.10
C THR A 303 -8.54 11.22 -2.18
N ALA A 304 -7.35 10.76 -1.79
CA ALA A 304 -7.20 9.62 -0.88
C ALA A 304 -7.87 9.90 0.48
N THR A 305 -8.68 8.96 0.93
CA THR A 305 -9.44 9.04 2.18
C THR A 305 -9.07 7.95 3.18
N PHE A 306 -8.34 6.93 2.74
CA PHE A 306 -7.86 5.81 3.54
C PHE A 306 -6.47 5.34 3.05
N GLU A 307 -5.84 4.44 3.81
CA GLU A 307 -4.52 3.87 3.44
C GLU A 307 -4.58 3.09 2.13
N GLU A 308 -5.66 2.34 1.89
CA GLU A 308 -5.85 1.60 0.64
C GLU A 308 -5.92 2.51 -0.60
N ASP A 309 -6.43 3.73 -0.45
CA ASP A 309 -6.40 4.72 -1.52
C ASP A 309 -4.95 5.17 -1.81
N ALA A 310 -4.12 5.36 -0.77
CA ALA A 310 -2.71 5.71 -0.93
C ALA A 310 -1.91 4.58 -1.60
N LEU A 311 -2.18 3.33 -1.24
CA LEU A 311 -1.58 2.15 -1.88
C LEU A 311 -2.05 2.02 -3.34
N PHE A 312 -3.33 2.25 -3.61
CA PHE A 312 -3.89 2.30 -4.96
C PHE A 312 -3.17 3.34 -5.82
N TYR A 313 -3.03 4.58 -5.35
CA TYR A 313 -2.33 5.62 -6.09
C TYR A 313 -0.83 5.32 -6.25
N GLN A 314 -0.17 4.75 -5.26
CA GLN A 314 1.20 4.27 -5.41
C GLN A 314 1.32 3.28 -6.58
N ARG A 315 0.45 2.27 -6.63
CA ARG A 315 0.46 1.25 -7.69
C ARG A 315 0.12 1.82 -9.05
N MET A 316 -0.82 2.76 -9.10
CA MET A 316 -1.14 3.49 -10.33
C MET A 316 0.08 4.26 -10.86
N ALA A 317 0.82 4.96 -9.99
CA ALA A 317 2.04 5.69 -10.39
C ALA A 317 3.11 4.74 -10.95
N GLU A 318 3.33 3.59 -10.30
CA GLU A 318 4.26 2.56 -10.76
C GLU A 318 3.85 1.98 -12.12
N MET A 319 2.56 1.67 -12.31
CA MET A 319 2.02 1.18 -13.59
C MET A 319 2.17 2.22 -14.70
N LEU A 320 1.93 3.51 -14.43
CA LEU A 320 2.15 4.60 -15.40
C LEU A 320 3.62 4.70 -15.81
N ALA A 321 4.54 4.66 -14.84
CA ALA A 321 5.97 4.69 -15.10
C ALA A 321 6.43 3.48 -15.92
N ALA A 322 5.92 2.29 -15.60
CA ALA A 322 6.22 1.07 -16.34
C ALA A 322 5.66 1.11 -17.77
N TYR A 323 4.41 1.54 -17.94
CA TYR A 323 3.80 1.73 -19.26
C TYR A 323 4.60 2.70 -20.13
N HIS A 324 4.95 3.88 -19.59
CA HIS A 324 5.72 4.90 -20.31
C HIS A 324 7.06 4.37 -20.82
N ARG A 325 7.71 3.50 -20.04
CA ARG A 325 9.03 2.93 -20.37
C ARG A 325 8.96 1.77 -21.37
N GLN A 326 7.98 0.88 -21.23
CA GLN A 326 7.96 -0.40 -21.93
C GLN A 326 6.97 -0.49 -23.09
N GLN A 327 5.96 0.37 -23.09
CA GLN A 327 4.91 0.37 -24.10
C GLN A 327 5.07 1.62 -24.98
N THR A 328 4.09 2.52 -24.96
CA THR A 328 4.16 3.77 -25.71
C THR A 328 4.51 4.93 -24.77
N PRO A 329 5.49 5.78 -25.11
CA PRO A 329 5.77 6.97 -24.34
C PRO A 329 4.53 7.85 -24.16
N ILE A 330 4.15 8.05 -22.90
CA ILE A 330 3.18 9.07 -22.48
C ILE A 330 3.74 10.45 -22.80
N VAL A 331 2.88 11.38 -23.26
CA VAL A 331 3.22 12.78 -23.56
C VAL A 331 2.49 13.78 -22.67
N GLU A 332 1.33 13.42 -22.13
CA GLU A 332 0.53 14.29 -21.26
C GLU A 332 -0.36 13.45 -20.34
N LEU A 333 -0.54 13.90 -19.09
CA LEU A 333 -1.58 13.40 -18.19
C LEU A 333 -2.77 14.37 -18.18
N VAL A 334 -3.99 13.82 -18.23
CA VAL A 334 -5.23 14.59 -18.31
C VAL A 334 -6.16 14.12 -17.20
N GLY A 335 -6.54 15.01 -16.30
CA GLY A 335 -7.61 14.75 -15.33
C GLY A 335 -8.95 15.11 -15.98
N VAL A 336 -9.86 14.14 -16.12
CA VAL A 336 -11.19 14.35 -16.71
C VAL A 336 -12.24 14.63 -15.64
N GLN A 337 -12.11 13.97 -14.50
CA GLN A 337 -12.89 14.15 -13.28
C GLN A 337 -11.94 14.06 -12.07
N PRO A 338 -12.36 14.45 -10.85
CA PRO A 338 -11.50 14.38 -9.67
C PRO A 338 -10.87 13.01 -9.42
N ASP A 339 -11.53 11.92 -9.85
CA ASP A 339 -11.15 10.53 -9.63
C ASP A 339 -10.81 9.76 -10.92
N LEU A 340 -10.60 10.46 -12.05
CA LEU A 340 -10.33 9.86 -13.36
C LEU A 340 -9.15 10.53 -14.07
N LEU A 341 -8.08 9.75 -14.21
CA LEU A 341 -6.86 10.15 -14.90
C LEU A 341 -6.69 9.39 -16.22
N LEU A 342 -6.39 10.14 -17.27
CA LEU A 342 -6.03 9.62 -18.59
C LEU A 342 -4.57 9.97 -18.89
N ALA A 343 -3.90 9.08 -19.63
CA ALA A 343 -2.58 9.31 -20.17
C ALA A 343 -2.65 9.34 -21.70
N HIS A 344 -2.23 10.45 -22.29
CA HIS A 344 -2.08 10.57 -23.73
C HIS A 344 -0.71 10.10 -24.13
N THR A 345 -0.63 9.35 -25.22
CA THR A 345 0.61 8.79 -25.72
C THR A 345 1.08 9.46 -27.00
N ALA A 346 2.36 9.28 -27.35
CA ALA A 346 2.93 9.80 -28.58
C ALA A 346 2.25 9.27 -29.86
N THR A 347 1.53 8.16 -29.78
CA THR A 347 0.76 7.56 -30.88
C THR A 347 -0.72 7.93 -30.87
N GLN A 348 -1.10 9.01 -30.16
CA GLN A 348 -2.48 9.52 -30.05
C GLN A 348 -3.46 8.51 -29.43
N ARG A 349 -2.95 7.55 -28.64
CA ARG A 349 -3.77 6.67 -27.79
C ARG A 349 -4.03 7.33 -26.46
N VAL A 350 -5.18 6.98 -25.88
CA VAL A 350 -5.60 7.40 -24.55
C VAL A 350 -5.64 6.17 -23.66
N VAL A 351 -4.91 6.23 -22.56
CA VAL A 351 -4.64 5.07 -21.70
C VAL A 351 -5.11 5.37 -20.29
N THR A 352 -5.83 4.43 -19.69
CA THR A 352 -6.08 4.40 -18.24
C THR A 352 -5.44 3.15 -17.67
N VAL A 353 -4.69 3.29 -16.59
CA VAL A 353 -4.16 2.16 -15.83
C VAL A 353 -4.94 2.05 -14.52
N LEU A 354 -5.43 0.86 -14.20
CA LEU A 354 -6.14 0.58 -12.96
C LEU A 354 -5.40 -0.53 -12.22
N PRO A 355 -4.87 -0.27 -11.01
CA PRO A 355 -4.22 -1.28 -10.19
C PRO A 355 -5.21 -2.27 -9.53
N GLU A 356 -6.46 -2.32 -10.02
CA GLU A 356 -7.48 -3.23 -9.53
C GLU A 356 -7.20 -4.66 -9.94
N THR A 357 -7.39 -5.59 -9.01
CA THR A 357 -7.16 -7.02 -9.23
C THR A 357 -8.39 -7.74 -9.76
N TRP A 358 -9.56 -7.15 -9.56
CA TRP A 358 -10.82 -7.63 -10.08
C TRP A 358 -11.73 -6.43 -10.41
N LEU A 359 -12.16 -6.27 -11.65
CA LEU A 359 -12.93 -5.11 -12.11
C LEU A 359 -14.34 -5.50 -12.59
N PRO A 360 -15.37 -5.39 -11.74
CA PRO A 360 -16.77 -5.59 -12.12
C PRO A 360 -17.40 -4.35 -12.76
N TRP A 361 -18.47 -4.55 -13.54
CA TRP A 361 -19.24 -3.48 -14.17
C TRP A 361 -20.20 -2.81 -13.19
N THR A 362 -19.66 -2.14 -12.19
CA THR A 362 -20.44 -1.37 -11.22
C THR A 362 -20.94 -0.06 -11.83
N ARG A 363 -21.84 0.63 -11.12
CA ARG A 363 -22.29 1.97 -11.50
C ARG A 363 -21.12 2.96 -11.62
N ASP A 364 -20.15 2.88 -10.73
CA ASP A 364 -18.98 3.77 -10.71
C ASP A 364 -18.09 3.54 -11.95
N VAL A 365 -17.78 2.28 -12.25
CA VAL A 365 -17.00 1.90 -13.44
C VAL A 365 -17.72 2.33 -14.72
N ALA A 366 -19.03 2.13 -14.79
CA ALA A 366 -19.83 2.58 -15.93
C ALA A 366 -19.82 4.10 -16.10
N SER A 367 -19.98 4.85 -15.01
CA SER A 367 -19.95 6.32 -15.03
C SER A 367 -18.60 6.86 -15.48
N LYS A 368 -17.49 6.25 -15.05
CA LYS A 368 -16.13 6.58 -15.51
C LYS A 368 -15.94 6.25 -16.98
N ALA A 369 -16.38 5.08 -17.43
CA ALA A 369 -16.31 4.70 -18.83
C ALA A 369 -17.10 5.66 -19.73
N GLU A 370 -18.27 6.13 -19.28
CA GLU A 370 -19.06 7.16 -19.98
C GLU A 370 -18.37 8.52 -20.00
N ALA A 371 -17.73 8.93 -18.90
CA ALA A 371 -16.93 10.15 -18.84
C ALA A 371 -15.77 10.12 -19.85
N VAL A 372 -15.07 8.99 -19.97
CA VAL A 372 -14.00 8.80 -20.97
C VAL A 372 -14.56 8.93 -22.39
N GLN A 373 -15.70 8.30 -22.70
CA GLN A 373 -16.32 8.39 -24.03
C GLN A 373 -16.74 9.83 -24.36
N HIS A 374 -17.34 10.53 -23.40
CA HIS A 374 -17.77 11.92 -23.58
C HIS A 374 -16.57 12.86 -23.80
N TRP A 375 -15.49 12.66 -23.05
CA TRP A 375 -14.25 13.38 -23.22
C TRP A 375 -13.61 13.05 -24.59
N ALA A 376 -13.55 11.77 -24.98
CA ALA A 376 -12.95 11.31 -26.24
C ALA A 376 -13.69 11.82 -27.50
N ALA A 377 -15.01 12.07 -27.38
CA ALA A 377 -15.80 12.67 -28.44
C ALA A 377 -15.42 14.14 -28.74
N GLN A 378 -14.79 14.82 -27.77
CA GLN A 378 -14.37 16.22 -27.84
C GLN A 378 -12.85 16.38 -27.99
N ALA A 379 -12.10 15.27 -27.94
CA ALA A 379 -10.65 15.28 -28.08
C ALA A 379 -10.20 15.65 -29.50
N ASP A 380 -8.96 16.15 -29.61
CA ASP A 380 -8.27 16.38 -30.88
C ASP A 380 -6.99 15.52 -30.91
N PRO A 381 -6.86 14.54 -31.82
CA PRO A 381 -7.84 14.16 -32.85
C PRO A 381 -9.10 13.48 -32.26
N PRO A 382 -10.26 13.59 -32.94
CA PRO A 382 -11.51 13.03 -32.45
C PRO A 382 -11.49 11.51 -32.44
N ARG A 383 -12.06 10.92 -31.38
CA ARG A 383 -12.19 9.46 -31.16
C ARG A 383 -10.83 8.73 -31.14
N PRO A 384 -9.93 9.08 -30.21
CA PRO A 384 -8.69 8.35 -30.01
C PRO A 384 -8.96 6.87 -29.68
N THR A 385 -7.97 6.01 -29.93
CA THR A 385 -8.01 4.63 -29.44
C THR A 385 -7.88 4.64 -27.92
N ILE A 386 -8.84 4.05 -27.23
CA ILE A 386 -8.88 3.99 -25.76
C ILE A 386 -8.37 2.62 -25.30
N GLU A 387 -7.38 2.64 -24.42
CA GLU A 387 -6.81 1.45 -23.78
C GLU A 387 -7.07 1.47 -22.27
N LEU A 388 -7.50 0.33 -21.74
CA LEU A 388 -7.65 0.10 -20.32
C LEU A 388 -6.69 -1.02 -19.89
N TRP A 389 -5.75 -0.69 -19.01
CA TRP A 389 -4.77 -1.63 -18.48
C TRP A 389 -5.11 -1.94 -17.02
N VAL A 390 -5.60 -3.15 -16.75
CA VAL A 390 -6.04 -3.57 -15.42
C VAL A 390 -5.02 -4.53 -14.82
N ALA A 391 -4.61 -4.30 -13.57
CA ALA A 391 -3.60 -5.12 -12.91
C ALA A 391 -4.00 -6.60 -12.82
N GLY A 392 -5.27 -6.89 -12.57
CA GLY A 392 -5.86 -8.22 -12.63
C GLY A 392 -6.87 -8.37 -13.77
N SER A 393 -8.06 -8.88 -13.46
CA SER A 393 -9.04 -9.32 -14.47
C SER A 393 -10.38 -8.59 -14.40
N LEU A 394 -11.12 -8.61 -15.50
CA LEU A 394 -12.48 -8.11 -15.60
C LEU A 394 -13.49 -9.23 -15.40
N THR A 395 -14.68 -8.88 -14.91
CA THR A 395 -15.83 -9.80 -15.02
C THR A 395 -16.25 -9.97 -16.50
N PRO A 396 -16.92 -11.08 -16.86
CA PRO A 396 -17.46 -11.25 -18.21
C PRO A 396 -18.38 -10.10 -18.65
N GLN A 397 -19.18 -9.54 -17.73
CA GLN A 397 -20.04 -8.41 -18.02
C GLN A 397 -19.25 -7.12 -18.23
N ALA A 398 -18.24 -6.82 -17.40
CA ALA A 398 -17.35 -5.68 -17.62
C ALA A 398 -16.62 -5.78 -18.97
N ALA A 399 -16.05 -6.94 -19.29
CA ALA A 399 -15.40 -7.18 -20.57
C ALA A 399 -16.33 -6.92 -21.76
N GLN A 400 -17.58 -7.41 -21.68
CA GLN A 400 -18.59 -7.15 -22.72
C GLN A 400 -18.91 -5.65 -22.85
N GLN A 401 -19.01 -4.93 -21.73
CA GLN A 401 -19.39 -3.52 -21.71
C GLN A 401 -18.28 -2.59 -22.20
N PHE A 402 -17.01 -2.89 -21.88
CA PHE A 402 -15.86 -2.19 -22.46
C PHE A 402 -15.71 -2.49 -23.95
N SER A 403 -15.90 -3.75 -24.37
CA SER A 403 -15.86 -4.13 -25.79
C SER A 403 -16.92 -3.39 -26.63
N LYS A 404 -18.16 -3.30 -26.13
CA LYS A 404 -19.25 -2.51 -26.75
C LYS A 404 -18.89 -1.03 -26.95
N ARG A 405 -17.98 -0.49 -26.13
CA ARG A 405 -17.51 0.89 -26.18
C ARG A 405 -16.21 1.06 -26.98
N GLY A 406 -15.74 0.00 -27.64
CA GLY A 406 -14.50 0.01 -28.43
C GLY A 406 -13.23 0.19 -27.60
N VAL A 407 -13.29 -0.09 -26.29
CA VAL A 407 -12.13 -0.01 -25.40
C VAL A 407 -11.29 -1.27 -25.54
N ILE A 408 -10.00 -1.12 -25.80
CA ILE A 408 -9.04 -2.22 -25.82
C ILE A 408 -8.62 -2.49 -24.38
N VAL A 409 -8.89 -3.68 -23.87
CA VAL A 409 -8.59 -4.03 -22.48
C VAL A 409 -7.37 -4.96 -22.43
N TYR A 410 -6.44 -4.65 -21.54
CA TYR A 410 -5.30 -5.47 -21.18
C TYR A 410 -5.43 -5.90 -19.72
N GLU A 411 -5.80 -7.15 -19.50
CA GLU A 411 -5.82 -7.79 -18.18
C GLU A 411 -4.43 -8.25 -17.77
N GLN A 412 -4.24 -8.51 -16.48
CA GLN A 412 -2.97 -8.94 -15.89
C GLN A 412 -1.81 -7.97 -16.21
N ALA A 413 -2.16 -6.69 -16.42
CA ALA A 413 -1.25 -5.66 -16.89
C ALA A 413 -0.07 -5.45 -15.93
N LEU A 414 -0.27 -5.64 -14.63
CA LEU A 414 0.79 -5.45 -13.65
C LEU A 414 1.92 -6.46 -13.86
N ALA A 415 1.59 -7.73 -14.09
CA ALA A 415 2.59 -8.75 -14.41
C ALA A 415 3.29 -8.42 -15.73
N ARG A 416 2.53 -8.04 -16.76
CA ARG A 416 3.08 -7.67 -18.08
C ARG A 416 4.00 -6.45 -18.04
N LEU A 417 3.67 -5.44 -17.23
CA LEU A 417 4.43 -4.18 -17.12
C LEU A 417 5.59 -4.26 -16.13
N LEU A 418 5.55 -5.18 -15.16
CA LEU A 418 6.58 -5.32 -14.14
C LEU A 418 7.45 -6.57 -14.28
N HIS A 419 7.17 -7.47 -15.23
CA HIS A 419 8.07 -8.59 -15.58
C HIS A 419 9.25 -8.15 -16.46
N ARG A 420 10.38 -8.83 -16.26
CA ARG A 420 11.70 -8.56 -16.84
C ARG A 420 11.77 -8.84 -18.35
N ASP A 421 12.58 -8.04 -19.04
CA ASP A 421 13.33 -8.52 -20.21
C ASP A 421 14.17 -9.73 -19.77
N GLY A 422 13.79 -10.95 -20.19
CA GLY A 422 14.66 -12.13 -20.09
C GLY A 422 14.04 -13.44 -19.61
N ASP A 423 12.81 -13.45 -19.08
CA ASP A 423 12.14 -14.70 -18.67
C ASP A 423 11.10 -15.10 -19.72
N HIS A 424 11.18 -16.35 -20.19
CA HIS A 424 10.29 -16.90 -21.21
C HIS A 424 8.81 -16.68 -20.87
N GLU A 425 8.07 -16.18 -21.86
CA GLU A 425 6.62 -16.08 -21.90
C GLU A 425 5.99 -17.37 -21.34
N PRO A 426 5.22 -17.32 -20.22
CA PRO A 426 4.32 -18.41 -19.93
C PRO A 426 3.26 -18.35 -21.03
N SER A 427 3.35 -19.32 -21.95
CA SER A 427 2.41 -19.54 -23.05
C SER A 427 0.99 -19.15 -22.65
N SER A 428 0.44 -18.14 -23.33
CA SER A 428 -0.93 -17.68 -23.13
C SER A 428 -1.89 -18.89 -23.14
N PRO A 429 -2.83 -19.02 -22.19
CA PRO A 429 -4.00 -19.83 -22.45
C PRO A 429 -4.81 -19.07 -23.49
N ARG A 430 -4.73 -19.53 -24.76
CA ARG A 430 -5.79 -19.29 -25.73
C ARG A 430 -7.09 -19.79 -25.10
N ILE A 431 -7.92 -18.90 -24.57
CA ILE A 431 -9.34 -19.21 -24.37
C ILE A 431 -9.97 -19.15 -25.75
N ALA A 432 -9.88 -20.29 -26.44
CA ALA A 432 -10.70 -20.61 -27.59
C ALA A 432 -12.14 -20.81 -27.13
N ALA A 433 -13.05 -20.44 -28.02
CA ALA A 433 -14.49 -20.50 -27.91
C ALA A 433 -15.05 -21.80 -27.29
N LEU A 434 -16.06 -21.64 -26.44
CA LEU A 434 -17.11 -22.64 -26.22
C LEU A 434 -18.47 -21.94 -26.29
N VAL A 435 -18.92 -21.71 -27.51
CA VAL A 435 -20.34 -21.70 -27.86
C VAL A 435 -20.54 -22.90 -28.78
N THR A 436 -21.70 -23.54 -28.63
CA THR A 436 -22.27 -24.70 -29.36
C THR A 436 -21.75 -26.10 -28.99
N ALA A 437 -22.51 -26.82 -28.15
CA ALA A 437 -23.40 -27.90 -28.60
C ALA A 437 -24.20 -28.52 -27.42
N GLN A 438 -25.53 -28.57 -27.61
CA GLN A 438 -26.62 -29.20 -26.82
C GLN A 438 -27.25 -28.40 -25.68
#